data_AF-A0AAW8H2T9-F1
#
_entry.id   AF-A0AAW8H2T9-F1
#
_cell.length_a   1.000
_cell.length_b   1.000
_cell.length_c   1.000
_cell.angle_alpha   90.00
_cell.angle_beta   90.00
_cell.angle_gamma   90.00
#
_symmetry.space_group_name_H-M   'P 1'
#
loop_
_entity.id
_entity.type
_entity.pdbx_description
1 polymer ?
#
loop_
_entity_poly.entity_id
_entity_poly.type
_entity_poly.pdbx_seq_one_letter_code
_entity_poly.pdbx_strand_id
1 'polypeptide(L)'
;MSEKIINLSGRATDVLYALFFRGALHSGNLPSKSGAAELRELGFAESRHTATEYLKTNHFTFLTAQGQEFAIENLVKTRFGVPVGGYLGEASGKLYSAGIGISIEGDQRKVVFEADRFKVHEAAQSAIENAVVSNLKVKTSLSDEMKQAIIDAVRESDLFTSLQTAIAAQEASTSDLKQALNDAVGDAIRNAIKPGGALWAAISHR
;
A
#
# COMPACT_ATOMS: atom_id res chain seq x y z
N MET A 1 -12.27 -35.46 -24.69
CA MET A 1 -13.02 -34.68 -23.70
C MET A 1 -14.39 -34.42 -24.31
N SER A 2 -15.45 -34.97 -23.73
CA SER A 2 -16.82 -34.91 -24.26
C SER A 2 -17.31 -33.46 -24.29
N GLU A 3 -17.58 -32.93 -25.48
CA GLU A 3 -18.28 -31.65 -25.67
C GLU A 3 -19.71 -31.80 -25.13
N LYS A 4 -19.91 -31.50 -23.84
CA LYS A 4 -21.24 -31.32 -23.29
C LYS A 4 -21.75 -30.01 -23.86
N ILE A 5 -22.57 -30.07 -24.92
CA ILE A 5 -23.26 -28.89 -25.46
C ILE A 5 -24.28 -28.46 -24.41
N ILE A 6 -23.85 -27.59 -23.50
CA ILE A 6 -24.70 -27.02 -22.47
C ILE A 6 -25.44 -25.85 -23.12
N ASN A 7 -26.69 -26.10 -23.55
CA ASN A 7 -27.56 -25.04 -24.04
C ASN A 7 -28.09 -24.23 -22.85
N LEU A 8 -27.50 -23.05 -22.64
CA LEU A 8 -28.05 -22.06 -21.71
C LEU A 8 -29.28 -21.39 -22.30
N SER A 9 -30.26 -21.05 -21.47
CA SER A 9 -31.34 -20.14 -21.87
C SER A 9 -30.78 -18.76 -22.22
N GLY A 10 -31.49 -18.00 -23.06
CA GLY A 10 -31.10 -16.62 -23.39
C GLY A 10 -30.95 -15.75 -22.14
N ARG A 11 -31.80 -15.98 -21.14
CA ARG A 11 -31.77 -15.27 -19.84
C ARG A 11 -30.57 -15.68 -18.97
N ALA A 12 -30.16 -16.95 -19.00
CA ALA A 12 -28.95 -17.41 -18.33
C ALA A 12 -27.68 -16.89 -19.03
N THR A 13 -27.71 -16.80 -20.35
CA THR A 13 -26.62 -16.21 -21.16
C THR A 13 -26.40 -14.74 -20.81
N ASP A 14 -27.46 -13.96 -20.67
CA ASP A 14 -27.36 -12.55 -20.25
C ASP A 14 -26.74 -12.40 -18.84
N VAL A 15 -27.10 -13.28 -17.92
CA VAL A 15 -26.53 -13.29 -16.56
C VAL A 15 -25.07 -13.74 -16.58
N LEU A 16 -24.72 -14.72 -17.41
CA LEU A 16 -23.34 -15.19 -17.59
C LEU A 16 -22.45 -14.04 -18.06
N TYR A 17 -22.87 -13.28 -19.07
CA TYR A 17 -22.12 -12.11 -19.55
C TYR A 17 -22.08 -10.98 -18.54
N ALA A 18 -23.17 -10.71 -17.84
CA ALA A 18 -23.17 -9.67 -16.80
C ALA A 18 -22.18 -10.00 -15.68
N LEU A 19 -22.12 -11.25 -15.23
CA LEU A 19 -21.17 -11.68 -14.21
C LEU A 19 -19.73 -11.74 -14.72
N PHE A 20 -19.52 -12.08 -16.00
CA PHE A 20 -18.20 -12.14 -16.61
C PHE A 20 -17.57 -10.75 -16.77
N PHE A 21 -18.33 -9.78 -17.30
CA PHE A 21 -17.83 -8.42 -17.55
C PHE A 21 -17.91 -7.49 -16.33
N ARG A 22 -18.88 -7.68 -15.43
CA ARG A 22 -19.08 -6.80 -14.27
C ARG A 22 -18.62 -7.41 -12.94
N GLY A 23 -18.21 -8.68 -12.94
CA GLY A 23 -17.81 -9.39 -11.73
C GLY A 23 -19.00 -9.80 -10.85
N ALA A 24 -18.75 -9.92 -9.54
CA ALA A 24 -19.76 -10.37 -8.58
C ALA A 24 -20.92 -9.36 -8.47
N LEU A 25 -22.15 -9.81 -8.69
CA LEU A 25 -23.34 -8.96 -8.67
C LEU A 25 -24.29 -9.37 -7.54
N HIS A 26 -24.91 -8.37 -6.90
CA HIS A 26 -26.04 -8.57 -5.99
C HIS A 26 -27.26 -9.11 -6.74
N SER A 27 -28.09 -9.89 -6.06
CA SER A 27 -29.30 -10.50 -6.66
C SER A 27 -30.27 -9.50 -7.31
N GLY A 28 -30.30 -8.25 -6.85
CA GLY A 28 -31.10 -7.16 -7.43
C GLY A 28 -30.52 -6.55 -8.72
N ASN A 29 -29.22 -6.73 -8.96
CA ASN A 29 -28.51 -6.20 -10.15
C ASN A 29 -28.27 -7.25 -11.23
N LEU A 30 -28.73 -8.49 -11.02
CA LEU A 30 -28.66 -9.55 -12.03
C LEU A 30 -29.71 -9.30 -13.12
N PRO A 31 -29.36 -9.43 -14.41
CA PRO A 31 -30.32 -9.29 -15.52
C PRO A 31 -31.54 -10.19 -15.39
N SER A 32 -31.37 -11.39 -14.82
CA SER A 32 -32.47 -12.33 -14.59
C SER A 32 -32.23 -13.22 -13.37
N LYS A 33 -33.19 -13.22 -12.44
CA LYS A 33 -33.16 -14.13 -11.27
C LYS A 33 -33.28 -15.60 -11.68
N SER A 34 -34.11 -15.92 -12.68
CA SER A 34 -34.25 -17.29 -13.20
C SER A 34 -33.01 -17.75 -13.95
N GLY A 35 -32.38 -16.86 -14.73
CA GLY A 35 -31.10 -17.17 -15.39
C GLY A 35 -29.96 -17.43 -14.40
N ALA A 36 -29.92 -16.69 -13.28
CA ALA A 36 -28.95 -16.94 -12.22
C ALA A 36 -29.17 -18.27 -11.50
N ALA A 37 -30.43 -18.73 -11.37
CA ALA A 37 -30.74 -20.03 -10.80
C ALA A 37 -30.25 -21.18 -11.72
N GLU A 38 -30.49 -21.07 -13.02
CA GLU A 38 -30.02 -22.03 -14.03
C GLU A 38 -28.49 -22.15 -14.03
N LEU A 39 -27.76 -21.03 -13.98
CA LEU A 39 -26.30 -21.04 -13.87
C LEU A 39 -25.81 -21.69 -12.56
N ARG A 40 -26.57 -21.57 -11.47
CA ARG A 40 -26.23 -22.20 -10.18
C ARG A 40 -26.45 -23.71 -10.22
N GLU A 41 -27.55 -24.17 -10.84
CA GLU A 41 -27.83 -25.59 -11.04
C GLU A 41 -26.77 -26.27 -11.92
N LEU A 42 -26.25 -25.54 -12.91
CA LEU A 42 -25.18 -26.01 -13.78
C LEU A 42 -23.77 -25.92 -13.15
N GLY A 43 -23.64 -25.34 -11.95
CA GLY A 43 -22.36 -25.15 -11.27
C GLY A 43 -21.51 -24.01 -11.83
N PHE A 44 -22.05 -23.17 -12.72
CA PHE A 44 -21.36 -22.05 -13.34
C PHE A 44 -21.36 -20.78 -12.49
N ALA A 45 -22.32 -20.63 -11.57
CA ALA A 45 -22.38 -19.51 -10.66
C ALA A 45 -22.59 -19.97 -9.22
N GLU A 46 -21.90 -19.34 -8.27
CA GLU A 46 -22.06 -19.58 -6.84
C GLU A 46 -22.61 -18.31 -6.18
N SER A 47 -23.42 -18.49 -5.13
CA SER A 47 -23.85 -17.36 -4.30
C SER A 47 -23.27 -17.50 -2.90
N ARG A 48 -22.57 -16.46 -2.45
CA ARG A 48 -22.02 -16.42 -1.09
C ARG A 48 -22.66 -15.33 -0.25
N HIS A 49 -22.88 -15.67 1.01
CA HIS A 49 -23.32 -14.75 2.01
C HIS A 49 -22.18 -13.84 2.44
N THR A 50 -22.46 -12.54 2.50
CA THR A 50 -21.49 -11.57 3.02
C THR A 50 -21.59 -11.55 4.55
N ALA A 51 -20.46 -11.54 5.24
CA ALA A 51 -20.40 -11.55 6.71
C ALA A 51 -21.02 -10.28 7.34
N THR A 52 -21.15 -9.20 6.57
CA THR A 52 -21.79 -7.95 6.97
C THR A 52 -23.10 -7.78 6.19
N GLU A 53 -24.19 -7.48 6.89
CA GLU A 53 -25.48 -7.23 6.25
C GLU A 53 -25.44 -5.92 5.45
N TYR A 54 -25.61 -6.01 4.13
CA TYR A 54 -25.72 -4.85 3.26
C TYR A 54 -27.07 -4.95 2.54
N LEU A 55 -27.99 -4.03 2.85
CA LEU A 55 -29.29 -3.88 2.19
C LEU A 55 -30.18 -5.14 2.16
N LYS A 56 -30.43 -5.74 3.33
CA LYS A 56 -31.51 -6.71 3.63
C LYS A 56 -31.58 -8.00 2.77
N THR A 57 -30.64 -8.21 1.86
CA THR A 57 -30.52 -9.44 1.04
C THR A 57 -29.03 -9.71 0.78
N ASN A 58 -28.41 -10.48 1.68
CA ASN A 58 -26.95 -10.52 1.83
C ASN A 58 -26.30 -11.63 1.01
N HIS A 59 -26.59 -11.76 -0.29
CA HIS A 59 -25.85 -12.70 -1.14
C HIS A 59 -25.43 -12.07 -2.48
N PHE A 60 -24.17 -12.26 -2.81
CA PHE A 60 -23.62 -11.95 -4.13
C PHE A 60 -23.54 -13.21 -4.94
N THR A 61 -23.82 -13.11 -6.23
CA THR A 61 -23.61 -14.18 -7.20
C THR A 61 -22.36 -13.86 -8.01
N PHE A 62 -21.48 -14.83 -8.16
CA PHE A 62 -20.25 -14.72 -8.97
C PHE A 62 -20.05 -16.01 -9.77
N LEU A 63 -19.27 -15.93 -10.86
CA LEU A 63 -18.93 -17.11 -11.66
C LEU A 63 -17.91 -17.98 -10.94
N THR A 64 -18.13 -19.28 -10.97
CA THR A 64 -17.14 -20.29 -10.59
C THR A 64 -16.05 -20.37 -11.66
N ALA A 65 -14.93 -21.04 -11.37
CA ALA A 65 -13.88 -21.28 -12.37
C ALA A 65 -14.43 -21.94 -13.64
N GLN A 66 -15.34 -22.91 -13.48
CA GLN A 66 -16.01 -23.58 -14.58
C GLN A 66 -16.96 -22.65 -15.36
N GLY A 67 -17.68 -21.77 -14.67
CA GLY A 67 -18.53 -20.77 -15.32
C GLY A 67 -17.74 -19.72 -16.08
N GLN A 68 -16.54 -19.36 -15.62
CA GLN A 68 -15.64 -18.46 -16.34
C GLN A 68 -15.08 -19.10 -17.60
N GLU A 69 -14.64 -20.36 -17.53
CA GLU A 69 -14.18 -21.12 -18.69
C GLU A 69 -15.29 -21.26 -19.73
N PHE A 70 -16.50 -21.61 -19.29
CA PHE A 70 -17.67 -21.69 -20.16
C PHE A 70 -18.02 -20.32 -20.77
N ALA A 71 -17.92 -19.23 -20.00
CA ALA A 71 -18.13 -17.88 -20.52
C ALA A 71 -17.11 -17.52 -21.60
N ILE A 72 -15.84 -17.86 -21.42
CA ILE A 72 -14.79 -17.63 -22.41
C ILE A 72 -15.04 -18.45 -23.68
N GLU A 73 -15.33 -19.75 -23.55
CA GLU A 73 -15.61 -20.62 -24.70
C GLU A 73 -16.86 -20.16 -25.48
N ASN A 74 -17.91 -19.72 -24.77
CA ASN A 74 -19.12 -19.19 -25.39
C ASN A 74 -18.87 -17.80 -26.00
N LEU A 75 -18.03 -16.95 -25.39
CA LEU A 75 -17.66 -15.65 -25.94
C LEU A 75 -16.86 -15.78 -27.25
N VAL A 76 -15.94 -16.76 -27.33
CA VAL A 76 -15.20 -17.10 -28.55
C VAL A 76 -16.12 -17.58 -29.67
N LYS A 77 -17.23 -18.24 -29.32
CA LYS A 77 -18.25 -18.70 -30.27
C LYS A 77 -19.28 -17.62 -30.63
N THR A 78 -19.38 -16.54 -29.85
CA THR A 78 -20.26 -15.40 -30.15
C THR A 78 -19.54 -14.30 -30.93
N ARG A 79 -20.33 -13.33 -31.44
CA ARG A 79 -20.00 -12.27 -32.40
C ARG A 79 -18.81 -11.34 -32.07
N PHE A 80 -18.01 -11.62 -31.05
CA PHE A 80 -16.72 -10.96 -30.83
C PHE A 80 -15.59 -11.54 -31.71
N GLY A 81 -15.76 -12.77 -32.23
CA GLY A 81 -14.83 -13.42 -33.16
C GLY A 81 -15.28 -13.48 -34.64
N VAL A 82 -16.47 -12.96 -34.96
CA VAL A 82 -16.98 -12.85 -36.34
C VAL A 82 -17.30 -11.38 -36.59
N PRO A 83 -16.77 -10.74 -37.65
CA PRO A 83 -17.08 -9.34 -37.95
C PRO A 83 -18.60 -9.18 -38.07
N VAL A 84 -19.17 -8.35 -37.20
CA VAL A 84 -20.62 -8.20 -37.11
C VAL A 84 -21.12 -7.34 -38.26
N GLY A 85 -21.47 -8.00 -39.36
CA GLY A 85 -22.46 -7.48 -40.29
C GLY A 85 -23.81 -7.34 -39.57
N GLY A 86 -24.30 -6.10 -39.49
CA GLY A 86 -25.69 -5.74 -39.23
C GLY A 86 -26.11 -5.82 -37.77
N TYR A 87 -26.13 -4.67 -37.09
CA TYR A 87 -27.36 -3.95 -36.72
C TYR A 87 -26.97 -2.60 -36.08
N LEU A 88 -26.37 -1.70 -36.88
CA LEU A 88 -26.48 -0.26 -36.67
C LEU A 88 -26.75 0.32 -38.06
N GLY A 89 -27.80 1.13 -38.14
CA GLY A 89 -28.41 1.59 -39.38
C GLY A 89 -27.42 2.18 -40.37
N GLU A 90 -27.77 2.01 -41.64
CA GLU A 90 -27.24 2.76 -42.77
C GLU A 90 -27.23 4.26 -42.44
N ALA A 91 -26.08 4.79 -42.09
CA ALA A 91 -25.77 6.20 -42.28
C ALA A 91 -24.25 6.41 -42.32
N SER A 92 -23.74 6.65 -43.52
CA SER A 92 -22.55 7.47 -43.78
C SER A 92 -21.22 7.02 -43.14
N GLY A 93 -20.60 6.00 -43.71
CA GLY A 93 -19.30 6.16 -44.38
C GLY A 93 -18.07 6.70 -43.61
N LYS A 94 -18.01 6.62 -42.29
CA LYS A 94 -16.76 6.89 -41.55
C LYS A 94 -16.53 5.87 -40.43
N LEU A 95 -15.68 4.88 -40.71
CA LEU A 95 -15.08 4.02 -39.69
C LEU A 95 -13.98 4.83 -39.00
N TYR A 96 -14.23 5.31 -37.78
CA TYR A 96 -13.17 5.68 -36.85
C TYR A 96 -12.65 4.38 -36.23
N SER A 97 -11.58 3.81 -36.79
CA SER A 97 -10.91 2.65 -36.19
C SER A 97 -10.05 3.11 -35.01
N ALA A 98 -10.64 3.19 -33.83
CA ALA A 98 -9.89 3.28 -32.57
C ALA A 98 -9.57 1.86 -32.08
N GLY A 99 -8.61 1.20 -32.74
CA GLY A 99 -8.13 -0.11 -32.31
C GLY A 99 -7.17 -0.74 -33.31
N ILE A 100 -5.94 -1.03 -32.88
CA ILE A 100 -4.97 -1.80 -33.65
C ILE A 100 -5.37 -3.28 -33.53
N GLY A 101 -5.87 -3.87 -34.60
CA GLY A 101 -6.12 -5.31 -34.69
C GLY A 101 -5.03 -5.99 -35.52
N ILE A 102 -4.50 -7.11 -35.02
CA ILE A 102 -3.61 -8.00 -35.78
C ILE A 102 -4.49 -9.11 -36.35
N SER A 103 -4.59 -9.20 -37.67
CA SER A 103 -5.27 -10.29 -38.36
C SER A 103 -4.26 -11.39 -38.71
N ILE A 104 -4.62 -12.64 -38.44
CA ILE A 104 -3.86 -13.83 -38.84
C ILE A 104 -4.54 -14.38 -40.10
N GLU A 105 -3.80 -14.52 -41.19
CA GLU A 105 -4.31 -15.06 -42.44
C GLU A 105 -3.93 -16.56 -42.53
N GLY A 106 -4.94 -17.44 -42.56
CA GLY A 106 -4.77 -18.90 -42.70
C GLY A 106 -4.99 -19.74 -41.42
N ASP A 107 -4.69 -21.04 -41.53
CA ASP A 107 -5.08 -22.08 -40.56
C ASP A 107 -4.17 -22.20 -39.31
N GLN A 108 -3.34 -21.19 -39.04
CA GLN A 108 -2.41 -21.22 -37.91
C GLN A 108 -3.10 -20.82 -36.60
N ARG A 109 -3.32 -21.81 -35.71
CA ARG A 109 -3.94 -21.62 -34.38
C ARG A 109 -2.97 -21.17 -33.28
N LYS A 110 -1.72 -20.86 -33.60
CA LYS A 110 -0.68 -20.51 -32.61
C LYS A 110 0.27 -19.46 -33.17
N VAL A 111 0.27 -18.27 -32.57
CA VAL A 111 1.30 -17.25 -32.79
C VAL A 111 2.29 -17.34 -31.64
N VAL A 112 3.55 -17.67 -31.92
CA VAL A 112 4.63 -17.60 -30.93
C VAL A 112 5.34 -16.27 -31.13
N PHE A 113 5.15 -15.35 -30.19
CA PHE A 113 5.89 -14.10 -30.17
C PHE A 113 7.26 -14.34 -29.55
N GLU A 114 8.26 -14.67 -30.38
CA GLU A 114 9.67 -14.68 -29.95
C GLU A 114 10.22 -13.25 -29.93
N ALA A 115 9.82 -12.47 -28.92
CA ALA A 115 10.54 -11.27 -28.57
C ALA A 115 11.68 -11.67 -27.63
N ASP A 116 12.86 -11.99 -28.17
CA ASP A 116 14.08 -12.28 -27.39
C ASP A 116 14.45 -11.13 -26.43
N ARG A 117 13.92 -9.92 -26.68
CA ARG A 117 13.95 -8.75 -25.79
C ARG A 117 12.86 -7.76 -26.21
N PHE A 118 11.94 -7.41 -25.30
CA PHE A 118 11.05 -6.27 -25.49
C PHE A 118 11.90 -4.99 -25.53
N LYS A 119 11.91 -4.28 -26.67
CA LYS A 119 12.53 -2.95 -26.75
C LYS A 119 11.68 -1.97 -25.95
N VAL A 120 12.08 -1.73 -24.70
CA VAL A 120 11.51 -0.65 -23.89
C VAL A 120 11.90 0.67 -24.55
N HIS A 121 10.90 1.48 -24.92
CA HIS A 121 11.09 2.82 -25.48
C HIS A 121 11.90 3.69 -24.49
N GLU A 122 12.79 4.56 -24.96
CA GLU A 122 13.73 5.32 -24.11
C GLU A 122 13.03 6.10 -22.98
N ALA A 123 11.88 6.72 -23.29
CA ALA A 123 11.03 7.38 -22.30
C ALA A 123 10.48 6.44 -21.21
N ALA A 124 10.21 5.17 -21.55
CA ALA A 124 9.75 4.16 -20.61
C ALA A 124 10.91 3.55 -19.80
N GLN A 125 12.12 3.49 -20.35
CA GLN A 125 13.33 3.12 -19.58
C GLN A 125 13.58 4.14 -18.46
N SER A 126 13.49 5.44 -18.76
CA SER A 126 13.61 6.49 -17.75
C SER A 126 12.54 6.41 -16.65
N ALA A 127 11.30 6.01 -17.00
CA ALA A 127 10.24 5.81 -16.02
C ALA A 127 10.48 4.58 -15.12
N ILE A 128 10.97 3.48 -15.68
CA ILE A 128 11.34 2.28 -14.91
C ILE A 128 12.56 2.55 -14.02
N GLU A 129 13.56 3.25 -14.55
CA GLU A 129 14.75 3.62 -13.79
C GLU A 129 14.40 4.59 -12.65
N ASN A 130 13.54 5.59 -12.90
CA ASN A 130 13.00 6.44 -11.84
C ASN A 130 12.15 5.65 -10.82
N ALA A 131 11.38 4.66 -11.27
CA ALA A 131 10.59 3.81 -10.37
C ALA A 131 11.47 2.87 -9.52
N VAL A 132 12.56 2.34 -10.08
CA VAL A 132 13.53 1.49 -9.38
C VAL A 132 14.39 2.33 -8.44
N VAL A 133 14.84 3.51 -8.87
CA VAL A 133 15.52 4.50 -8.03
C VAL A 133 14.57 4.98 -6.95
N SER A 134 13.27 5.19 -7.23
CA SER A 134 12.29 5.55 -6.21
C SER A 134 11.99 4.40 -5.26
N ASN A 135 11.93 3.13 -5.73
CA ASN A 135 11.69 1.95 -4.88
C ASN A 135 12.90 1.60 -4.01
N LEU A 136 14.14 1.79 -4.48
CA LEU A 136 15.36 1.68 -3.66
C LEU A 136 15.55 2.90 -2.74
N LYS A 137 15.05 4.08 -3.16
CA LYS A 137 15.03 5.32 -2.37
C LYS A 137 13.78 5.43 -1.48
N VAL A 138 12.90 4.43 -1.45
CA VAL A 138 12.11 4.14 -0.23
C VAL A 138 13.03 3.43 0.77
N LYS A 139 14.16 4.05 1.07
CA LYS A 139 14.58 4.14 2.46
C LYS A 139 13.35 4.73 3.14
N THR A 140 12.80 4.03 4.12
CA THR A 140 11.75 4.53 5.01
C THR A 140 12.30 5.67 5.88
N SER A 141 12.91 6.67 5.25
CA SER A 141 13.39 7.86 5.90
C SER A 141 12.19 8.50 6.53
N LEU A 142 12.24 8.58 7.86
CA LEU A 142 11.29 9.34 8.65
C LEU A 142 11.13 10.72 7.99
N SER A 143 9.88 11.17 7.85
CA SER A 143 9.62 12.53 7.37
C SER A 143 10.25 13.54 8.33
N ASP A 144 10.47 14.77 7.87
CA ASP A 144 11.08 15.79 8.74
C ASP A 144 10.18 16.11 9.93
N GLU A 145 8.86 16.01 9.77
CA GLU A 145 7.87 16.10 10.85
C GLU A 145 8.02 14.94 11.86
N MET A 146 8.25 13.72 11.40
CA MET A 146 8.47 12.56 12.28
C MET A 146 9.80 12.66 13.03
N LYS A 147 10.86 13.16 12.37
CA LYS A 147 12.15 13.43 13.05
C LYS A 147 11.97 14.47 14.14
N GLN A 148 11.25 15.55 13.86
CA GLN A 148 10.99 16.62 14.82
C GLN A 148 10.16 16.11 15.99
N ALA A 149 9.09 15.35 15.74
CA ALA A 149 8.25 14.77 16.79
C ALA A 149 9.03 13.85 17.74
N ILE A 150 9.98 13.06 17.21
CA ILE A 150 10.86 12.22 18.04
C ILE A 150 11.80 13.08 18.89
N ILE A 151 12.37 14.15 18.32
CA ILE A 151 13.24 15.08 19.04
C ILE A 151 12.47 15.77 20.17
N ASP A 152 11.26 16.24 19.89
CA ASP A 152 10.41 16.92 20.86
C ASP A 152 10.01 15.95 21.99
N ALA A 153 9.59 14.73 21.66
CA ALA A 153 9.25 13.72 22.66
C ALA A 153 10.43 13.35 23.59
N VAL A 154 11.67 13.32 23.06
CA VAL A 154 12.87 13.08 23.87
C VAL A 154 13.18 14.29 24.75
N ARG A 155 13.06 15.51 24.21
CA ARG A 155 13.32 16.74 24.96
C ARG A 155 12.31 16.96 26.09
N GLU A 156 11.04 16.66 25.83
CA GLU A 156 9.93 16.78 26.78
C GLU A 156 9.84 15.59 27.75
N SER A 157 10.69 14.58 27.59
CA SER A 157 10.74 13.44 28.50
C SER A 157 11.12 13.89 29.91
N ASP A 158 10.35 13.43 30.91
CA ASP A 158 10.64 13.63 32.33
C ASP A 158 12.06 13.17 32.71
N LEU A 159 12.54 12.10 32.07
CA LEU A 159 13.86 11.54 32.33
C LEU A 159 14.97 12.47 31.80
N PHE A 160 14.78 13.08 30.63
CA PHE A 160 15.73 14.06 30.10
C PHE A 160 15.74 15.36 30.93
N THR A 161 14.56 15.80 31.40
CA THR A 161 14.39 16.98 32.26
C THR A 161 15.06 16.79 33.62
N SER A 162 14.84 15.64 34.26
CA SER A 162 15.48 15.29 35.53
C SER A 162 17.01 15.21 35.42
N LEU A 163 17.54 14.67 34.32
CA LEU A 163 18.98 14.65 34.08
C LEU A 163 19.58 16.06 33.92
N GLN A 164 18.92 16.94 33.15
CA GLN A 164 19.36 18.34 33.05
C GLN A 164 19.37 19.04 34.40
N THR A 165 18.34 18.82 35.21
CA THR A 165 18.24 19.39 36.56
C THR A 165 19.37 18.88 37.48
N ALA A 166 19.68 17.58 37.40
CA ALA A 166 20.78 16.98 38.16
C ALA A 166 22.16 17.53 37.73
N ILE A 167 22.37 17.74 36.43
CA ILE A 167 23.61 18.34 35.92
C ILE A 167 23.75 19.78 36.41
N ALA A 168 22.69 20.60 36.31
CA ALA A 168 22.72 21.97 36.80
C ALA A 168 22.98 22.05 38.32
N ALA A 169 22.37 21.15 39.11
CA ALA A 169 22.63 21.05 40.54
C ALA A 169 24.08 20.62 40.85
N GLN A 170 24.65 19.72 40.04
CA GLN A 170 26.06 19.32 40.17
C GLN A 170 27.01 20.47 39.82
N GLU A 171 26.72 21.25 38.77
CA GLU A 171 27.49 22.44 38.41
C GLU A 171 27.50 23.46 39.54
N ALA A 172 26.34 23.76 40.14
CA ALA A 172 26.24 24.62 41.30
C ALA A 172 27.06 24.11 42.49
N SER A 173 26.92 22.83 42.85
CA SER A 173 27.68 22.20 43.94
C SER A 173 29.19 22.29 43.70
N THR A 174 29.66 22.08 42.47
CA THR A 174 31.10 22.21 42.15
C THR A 174 31.59 23.65 42.21
N SER A 175 30.76 24.64 41.87
CA SER A 175 31.08 26.06 42.03
C SER A 175 31.19 26.42 43.52
N ASP A 176 30.22 26.01 44.33
CA ASP A 176 30.19 26.27 45.77
C ASP A 176 31.39 25.63 46.47
N LEU A 177 31.75 24.39 46.12
CA LEU A 177 32.93 23.72 46.65
C LEU A 177 34.23 24.46 46.26
N LYS A 178 34.34 24.95 45.03
CA LYS A 178 35.51 25.75 44.61
C LYS A 178 35.61 27.05 45.39
N GLN A 179 34.50 27.72 45.62
CA GLN A 179 34.48 28.95 46.41
C GLN A 179 34.84 28.70 47.87
N ALA A 180 34.18 27.73 48.51
CA ALA A 180 34.48 27.34 49.89
C ALA A 180 35.94 26.92 50.07
N LEU A 181 36.51 26.21 49.08
CA LEU A 181 37.92 25.85 49.09
C LEU A 181 38.83 27.07 48.97
N ASN A 182 38.55 27.99 48.04
CA ASN A 182 39.35 29.21 47.87
C ASN A 182 39.29 30.10 49.11
N ASP A 183 38.12 30.22 49.75
CA ASP A 183 37.95 30.97 50.98
C ASP A 183 38.72 30.34 52.14
N ALA A 184 38.60 29.02 52.33
CA ALA A 184 39.32 28.29 53.37
C ALA A 184 40.85 28.36 53.19
N VAL A 185 41.34 28.21 51.96
CA VAL A 185 42.77 28.35 51.62
C VAL A 185 43.22 29.80 51.84
N GLY A 186 42.44 30.78 51.37
CA GLY A 186 42.73 32.19 51.54
C GLY A 186 42.81 32.60 53.00
N ASP A 187 41.91 32.07 53.85
CA ASP A 187 41.90 32.34 55.28
C ASP A 187 43.06 31.66 56.01
N ALA A 188 43.39 30.41 55.64
CA ALA A 188 44.56 29.72 56.18
C ALA A 188 45.86 30.48 55.86
N ILE A 189 46.04 30.92 54.61
CA ILE A 189 47.20 31.70 54.19
C ILE A 189 47.24 33.05 54.92
N ARG A 190 46.12 33.78 54.96
CA ARG A 190 46.02 35.07 55.68
C ARG A 190 46.35 34.91 57.15
N ASN A 191 45.91 33.84 57.80
CA ASN A 191 46.22 33.58 59.20
C ASN A 191 47.69 33.22 59.40
N ALA A 192 48.31 32.47 58.48
CA ALA A 192 49.72 32.09 58.56
C ALA A 192 50.69 33.28 58.43
N ILE A 193 50.32 34.33 57.67
CA ILE A 193 51.19 35.49 57.38
C ILE A 193 51.03 36.63 58.41
N LYS A 194 49.99 36.61 59.25
CA LYS A 194 49.85 37.61 60.34
C LYS A 194 51.00 37.49 61.35
N PRO A 195 51.54 38.60 61.90
CA PRO A 195 52.55 38.54 62.96
C PRO A 195 52.01 37.73 64.15
N GLY A 196 52.68 36.63 64.51
CA GLY A 196 52.23 35.70 65.55
C GLY A 196 51.23 34.61 65.11
N GLY A 197 50.90 34.49 63.82
CA GLY A 197 49.94 33.51 63.28
C GLY A 197 50.30 32.05 63.55
N ALA A 198 51.59 31.71 63.49
CA ALA A 198 52.09 30.36 63.83
C ALA A 198 51.87 29.99 65.31
N LEU A 199 51.92 30.97 66.22
CA LEU A 199 51.63 30.76 67.64
C LEU A 199 50.14 30.55 67.88
N TRP A 200 49.28 31.34 67.22
CA TRP A 200 47.82 31.20 67.33
C TRP A 200 47.32 29.86 66.78
N ALA A 201 47.84 29.40 65.64
CA ALA A 201 47.49 28.09 65.09
C ALA A 201 47.92 26.93 66.00
N ALA A 202 49.11 27.03 66.63
CA ALA A 202 49.58 26.04 67.60
C ALA A 202 48.76 26.02 68.90
N ILE A 203 48.18 27.16 69.29
CA ILE A 203 47.34 27.28 70.49
C ILE A 203 45.88 26.87 70.21
N SER A 204 45.34 27.13 69.01
CA SER A 204 43.95 26.80 68.66
C SER A 204 43.68 25.31 68.39
N HIS A 205 44.72 24.52 68.14
CA HIS A 205 44.63 23.07 67.93
C HIS A 205 44.90 22.23 69.20
N ARG A 206 45.00 22.88 70.37
CA ARG A 206 45.06 22.22 71.70
C ARG A 206 43.70 22.29 72.38
#